data_AF-A0A941DBR3-F1
#
_entry.id   AF-A0A941DBR3-F1
#
_cell.length_a   1.000
_cell.length_b   1.000
_cell.length_c   1.000
_cell.angle_alpha   90.00
_cell.angle_beta   90.00
_cell.angle_gamma   90.00
#
_symmetry.space_group_name_H-M   'P 1'
#
loop_
_entity.id
_entity.type
_entity.pdbx_description
1 polymer ?
#
loop_
_entity_poly.entity_id
_entity_poly.type
_entity_poly.pdbx_seq_one_letter_code
_entity_poly.pdbx_strand_id
1 'polypeptide(L)'
;MIFLAITPTGLKNALQVIDTSISAIWCGSDAISEIDYENLKGRNVSRFNYDLGGETRNVINRALETIEEHHPNEIIWIENVSEL
;
A
#
# COMPACT_ATOMS: atom_id res chain seq x y z
N MET A 1 -11.52 3.63 4.76
CA MET A 1 -10.44 2.81 5.38
C MET A 1 -9.33 2.60 4.37
N ILE A 2 -8.09 2.54 4.85
CA ILE A 2 -6.89 2.43 4.02
C ILE A 2 -6.17 1.12 4.31
N PHE A 3 -5.61 0.49 3.29
CA PHE A 3 -4.79 -0.71 3.40
C PHE A 3 -3.40 -0.44 2.86
N LEU A 4 -2.36 -0.64 3.68
CA LEU A 4 -0.96 -0.56 3.29
C LEU A 4 -0.43 -1.98 3.04
N ALA A 5 -0.23 -2.30 1.76
CA ALA A 5 0.43 -3.51 1.32
C ALA A 5 1.93 -3.26 1.16
N ILE A 6 2.76 -4.06 1.82
CA ILE A 6 4.22 -3.91 1.86
C ILE A 6 4.87 -4.81 0.81
N THR A 7 4.36 -6.02 0.61
CA THR A 7 4.95 -7.00 -0.32
C THR A 7 4.14 -7.12 -1.62
N PRO A 8 4.74 -7.64 -2.71
CA PRO A 8 3.99 -7.99 -3.91
C PRO A 8 2.84 -8.97 -3.63
N THR A 9 3.04 -9.90 -2.69
CA THR A 9 2.02 -10.89 -2.32
C THR A 9 0.90 -10.23 -1.52
N GLY A 10 1.23 -9.36 -0.57
CA GLY A 10 0.27 -8.56 0.18
C GLY A 10 -0.58 -7.69 -0.72
N LEU A 11 0.03 -7.01 -1.69
CA LEU A 11 -0.69 -6.20 -2.68
C LEU A 11 -1.62 -7.05 -3.53
N LYS A 12 -1.15 -8.19 -4.06
CA LYS A 12 -1.98 -9.11 -4.83
C LYS A 12 -3.21 -9.56 -4.02
N ASN A 13 -3.01 -9.94 -2.77
CA ASN A 13 -4.10 -10.36 -1.89
C ASN A 13 -5.08 -9.21 -1.62
N ALA A 14 -4.56 -8.03 -1.29
CA ALA A 14 -5.34 -6.80 -1.09
C ALA A 14 -6.22 -6.49 -2.30
N LEU A 15 -5.64 -6.53 -3.51
CA LEU A 15 -6.35 -6.29 -4.77
C LEU A 15 -7.46 -7.31 -5.07
N GLN A 16 -7.41 -8.51 -4.48
CA GLN A 16 -8.42 -9.55 -4.67
C GLN A 16 -9.60 -9.42 -3.69
N VAL A 17 -9.36 -8.95 -2.47
CA VAL A 17 -10.35 -9.01 -1.39
C VAL A 17 -10.95 -7.66 -1.02
N ILE A 18 -10.27 -6.56 -1.33
CA ILE A 18 -10.72 -5.21 -0.97
C ILE A 18 -11.55 -4.62 -2.10
N ASP A 19 -12.73 -4.12 -1.73
CA ASP A 19 -13.54 -3.28 -2.61
C ASP A 19 -12.92 -1.87 -2.71
N THR A 20 -12.22 -1.63 -3.83
CA THR A 20 -11.55 -0.35 -4.11
C THR A 20 -12.50 0.79 -4.46
N SER A 21 -13.83 0.58 -4.47
CA SER A 21 -14.81 1.67 -4.61
C SER A 21 -15.08 2.39 -3.28
N ILE A 22 -14.79 1.74 -2.15
CA ILE A 22 -15.03 2.26 -0.80
C ILE A 22 -13.77 2.35 0.07
N SER A 23 -12.68 1.70 -0.36
CA SER A 23 -11.40 1.67 0.36
C SER A 23 -10.24 2.01 -0.58
N ALA A 24 -9.14 2.50 -0.03
CA ALA A 24 -7.91 2.75 -0.78
C ALA A 24 -6.83 1.72 -0.43
N ILE A 25 -6.00 1.36 -1.40
CA ILE A 25 -4.81 0.54 -1.20
C ILE A 25 -3.57 1.39 -1.50
N TRP A 26 -2.60 1.39 -0.59
CA TRP A 26 -1.29 1.98 -0.79
C TRP A 26 -0.23 0.88 -0.82
N CYS A 27 0.80 1.04 -1.64
CA CYS A 27 1.88 0.06 -1.78
C CYS A 27 3.23 0.69 -2.12
N GLY A 28 4.32 -0.03 -1.85
CA GLY A 28 5.69 0.37 -2.19
C GLY A 28 6.01 0.23 -3.68
N SER A 29 7.10 0.84 -4.13
CA SER A 29 7.54 0.71 -5.52
C SER A 29 7.98 -0.71 -5.91
N ASP A 30 8.39 -1.50 -4.94
CA ASP A 30 8.79 -2.90 -5.06
C ASP A 30 7.61 -3.88 -5.08
N ALA A 31 6.43 -3.45 -4.60
CA ALA A 31 5.25 -4.31 -4.56
C ALA A 31 4.63 -4.54 -5.96
N ILE A 32 4.83 -3.61 -6.90
CA ILE A 32 4.31 -3.68 -8.26
C ILE A 32 5.15 -2.82 -9.21
N SER A 33 5.35 -3.29 -10.44
CA SER A 33 6.03 -2.52 -11.48
C SER A 33 5.21 -1.28 -11.87
N GLU A 34 5.86 -0.25 -12.42
CA GLU A 34 5.15 0.93 -12.92
C GLU A 34 4.16 0.56 -14.04
N ILE A 35 4.56 -0.34 -14.95
CA ILE A 35 3.70 -0.81 -16.05
C ILE A 35 2.45 -1.53 -15.51
N ASP A 36 2.60 -2.39 -14.50
CA ASP A 36 1.47 -3.09 -13.90
C ASP A 36 0.59 -2.17 -13.05
N TYR A 37 1.18 -1.16 -12.41
CA TYR A 37 0.44 -0.11 -11.70
C TYR A 37 -0.44 0.70 -12.65
N GLU A 38 0.05 1.03 -13.85
CA GLU A 38 -0.74 1.73 -14.88
C GLU A 38 -1.96 0.90 -15.31
N ASN A 39 -1.90 -0.44 -15.24
CA ASN A 39 -3.04 -1.32 -15.50
C ASN A 39 -4.10 -1.30 -14.39
N LEU A 40 -3.82 -0.69 -13.23
CA LEU A 40 -4.77 -0.51 -12.13
C LEU A 40 -5.55 0.81 -12.23
N LYS A 41 -5.38 1.59 -13.29
CA LYS A 41 -6.15 2.83 -13.53
C LYS A 41 -7.65 2.62 -13.35
N GLY A 42 -8.27 3.52 -12.59
CA GLY A 42 -9.69 3.44 -12.22
C GLY A 42 -9.96 2.67 -10.93
N ARG A 43 -8.95 2.02 -10.34
CA ARG A 43 -9.00 1.52 -8.97
C ARG A 43 -8.41 2.55 -8.01
N ASN A 44 -8.89 2.58 -6.77
CA ASN A 44 -8.35 3.43 -5.71
C ASN A 44 -7.06 2.81 -5.13
N VAL A 45 -6.00 2.84 -5.92
CA VAL A 45 -4.68 2.30 -5.58
C VAL A 45 -3.64 3.39 -5.77
N SER A 46 -2.79 3.59 -4.77
CA SER A 46 -1.66 4.51 -4.81
C SER A 46 -0.35 3.75 -4.62
N ARG A 47 0.69 4.17 -5.35
CA ARG A 47 2.02 3.56 -5.31
C ARG A 47 3.04 4.61 -4.91
N PHE A 48 3.79 4.33 -3.84
CA PHE A 48 4.95 5.14 -3.47
C PHE A 48 6.05 5.02 -4.53
N ASN A 49 6.92 6.03 -4.60
CA ASN A 49 8.11 6.01 -5.46
C ASN A 49 9.35 5.44 -4.77
N TYR A 50 9.19 4.79 -3.61
CA TYR A 50 10.22 4.10 -2.85
C TYR A 50 9.70 2.77 -2.32
N ASP A 51 10.64 1.86 -2.04
CA ASP A 51 10.34 0.50 -1.63
C ASP A 51 9.84 0.47 -0.18
N LEU A 52 9.03 -0.53 0.15
CA LEU A 52 8.59 -0.80 1.53
C LEU A 52 8.99 -2.20 2.01
N GLY A 53 9.20 -3.15 1.09
CA GLY A 53 9.61 -4.51 1.43
C GLY A 53 11.00 -4.54 2.05
N GLY A 54 11.11 -5.14 3.25
CA GLY A 54 12.38 -5.25 3.98
C GLY A 54 12.92 -3.93 4.55
N GLU A 55 12.16 -2.84 4.42
CA GLU A 55 12.55 -1.53 4.91
C GLU A 55 12.38 -1.39 6.43
N THR A 56 13.08 -0.41 6.98
CA THR A 56 13.03 -0.16 8.42
C THR A 56 11.67 0.37 8.87
N ARG A 57 11.33 0.19 10.15
CA ARG A 57 10.13 0.79 10.76
C ARG A 57 10.04 2.31 10.56
N ASN A 58 11.17 3.00 10.49
CA ASN A 58 11.17 4.44 10.25
C ASN A 58 10.65 4.79 8.84
N VAL A 59 11.04 4.02 7.82
CA VAL A 59 10.52 4.19 6.45
C VAL A 59 9.03 3.90 6.41
N ILE A 60 8.59 2.82 7.06
CA ILE A 60 7.16 2.49 7.17
C ILE A 60 6.39 3.62 7.86
N ASN A 61 6.90 4.19 8.95
CA ASN A 61 6.24 5.31 9.65
C ASN A 61 6.08 6.55 8.75
N ARG A 62 7.07 6.87 7.92
CA ARG A 62 6.97 8.00 6.98
C ARG A 62 5.95 7.74 5.87
N ALA A 63 5.80 6.50 5.43
CA ALA A 63 4.72 6.10 4.53
C ALA A 63 3.35 6.31 5.20
N LEU A 64 3.22 5.95 6.48
CA LEU A 64 1.98 6.16 7.25
C LEU A 64 1.66 7.65 7.43
N GLU A 65 2.65 8.48 7.75
CA GLU A 65 2.49 9.95 7.82
C GLU A 65 1.97 10.49 6.48
N THR A 66 2.53 10.03 5.36
CA THR A 66 2.08 10.44 4.02
C THR A 66 0.62 10.02 3.77
N ILE A 67 0.24 8.80 4.17
CA ILE A 67 -1.15 8.32 4.04
C ILE A 67 -2.09 9.18 4.89
N GLU A 68 -1.70 9.52 6.13
CA GLU A 68 -2.50 10.35 7.03
C GLU A 68 -2.71 11.77 6.49
N GLU A 69 -1.70 12.36 5.83
CA GLU A 69 -1.84 13.65 5.14
C GLU A 69 -2.90 13.62 4.03
N HIS A 70 -3.03 12.50 3.31
CA HIS A 70 -4.00 12.32 2.22
C HIS A 70 -5.38 11.85 2.72
N HIS A 71 -5.41 11.12 3.83
CA HIS A 71 -6.58 10.44 4.38
C HIS A 71 -6.68 10.69 5.91
N PRO A 72 -6.95 11.94 6.32
CA PRO A 72 -6.96 12.29 7.74
C PRO A 72 -8.08 11.56 8.50
N ASN A 73 -7.74 11.02 9.66
CA ASN A 73 -8.64 10.26 10.56
C ASN A 73 -9.10 8.89 10.02
N GLU A 74 -8.56 8.41 8.90
CA GLU A 74 -8.88 7.08 8.39
C GLU A 74 -8.13 5.99 9.16
N ILE A 75 -8.77 4.82 9.32
CA ILE A 75 -8.12 3.63 9.88
C ILE A 75 -7.21 3.03 8.80
N ILE A 76 -5.94 2.85 9.15
CA ILE A 76 -4.93 2.20 8.30
C ILE A 76 -4.70 0.76 8.77
N TRP A 77 -4.99 -0.21 7.90
CA TRP A 77 -4.61 -1.61 8.06
C TRP A 77 -3.27 -1.83 7.38
N ILE A 78 -2.30 -2.41 8.08
CA ILE A 78 -0.95 -2.62 7.56
C ILE A 78 -0.68 -4.12 7.45
N GLU A 79 -0.12 -4.54 6.32
CA GLU A 79 0.42 -5.90 6.18
C GLU A 79 1.47 -6.17 7.25
N ASN A 80 1.29 -7.24 8.01
CA ASN A 80 2.35 -7.72 8.89
C ASN A 80 3.35 -8.55 8.09
N VAL A 81 4.54 -8.00 7.89
CA VAL A 81 5.71 -8.71 7.38
C VAL A 81 6.53 -9.20 8.58
N SER A 82 6.18 -10.37 9.09
CA SER A 82 7.02 -11.03 10.09
C SER A 82 8.28 -11.54 9.40
N GLU A 83 9.46 -11.13 9.88
CA GLU A 83 10.73 -11.75 9.48
C GLU A 83 10.64 -13.26 9.78
N LEU A 84 10.75 -14.10 8.75
CA LEU A 84 11.01 -15.54 8.90
C LEU A 84 12.52 -15.77 8.99
#